data_AF-A0A9P8AC81-F1
#
_entry.id   AF-A0A9P8AC81-F1
#
_cell.length_a   1.000
_cell.length_b   1.000
_cell.length_c   1.000
_cell.angle_alpha   90.00
_cell.angle_beta   90.00
_cell.angle_gamma   90.00
#
_symmetry.space_group_name_H-M   'P 1'
#
loop_
_entity.id
_entity.type
_entity.pdbx_description
1 polymer ?
#
loop_
_entity_poly.entity_id
_entity_poly.type
_entity_poly.pdbx_seq_one_letter_code
_entity_poly.pdbx_strand_id
1 'polypeptide(L)'
;MAVLQLVVGALLLVVLVAGLLNYFGNRTEHAWYVSLIAFISWFFPFSIVVLVPVDLSSTLFRGCKAEEECNEPFMYVSSEFLVAAWRTLYWSSFALTWVMIPLLQAYTQSGEFTVMRKFRSAVRYNLIYQLIIGTIALIGLVGVIYVQGTSNLRAYVMALSNSWGLVLVVIFMGYGMVDVPRRLWHKGDNSRELRRISFKASVVKDKRQDTEDEVHAVAKELSVVCHRVQLSDPLRPFIDQMVENSPAVRGIQFESSRTASPNSASHSNNRGDLSGAGMTLGGSRTTVSAGSGGRKHATDGAVPAIITEKYLADLHARIKRALRMSDRWNA
;
A
#
# COMPACT_ATOMS: atom_id res chain seq x y z
N MET A 1 -20.87 -27.50 25.65
CA MET A 1 -19.42 -27.65 25.38
C MET A 1 -19.00 -26.93 24.10
N ALA A 2 -19.71 -27.14 22.97
CA ALA A 2 -19.45 -26.48 21.68
C ALA A 2 -19.23 -24.95 21.73
N VAL A 3 -20.07 -24.21 22.47
CA VAL A 3 -19.96 -22.74 22.57
C VAL A 3 -18.65 -22.31 23.21
N LEU A 4 -18.17 -23.01 24.24
CA LEU A 4 -16.91 -22.69 24.89
C LEU A 4 -15.73 -22.87 23.93
N GLN A 5 -15.72 -23.96 23.14
CA GLN A 5 -14.65 -24.23 22.18
C GLN A 5 -14.65 -23.21 21.04
N LEU A 6 -15.83 -22.78 20.58
CA LEU A 6 -15.95 -21.70 19.59
C LEU A 6 -15.43 -20.37 20.14
N VAL A 7 -15.75 -20.03 21.39
CA VAL A 7 -15.26 -18.81 22.04
C VAL A 7 -13.73 -18.87 22.20
N VAL A 8 -13.19 -20.00 22.65
CA VAL A 8 -11.73 -20.18 22.75
C VAL A 8 -11.07 -20.06 21.38
N GLY A 9 -11.62 -20.71 20.35
CA GLY A 9 -11.12 -20.61 18.97
C GLY A 9 -11.16 -19.17 18.44
N ALA A 10 -12.23 -18.44 18.69
CA ALA A 10 -12.36 -17.04 18.32
C ALA A 10 -11.37 -16.14 19.07
N LEU A 11 -11.15 -16.36 20.37
CA LEU A 11 -10.17 -15.61 21.16
C LEU A 11 -8.74 -15.86 20.70
N LEU A 12 -8.38 -17.12 20.42
CA LEU A 12 -7.08 -17.47 19.84
C LEU A 12 -6.88 -16.78 18.49
N LEU A 13 -7.92 -16.72 17.67
CA LEU A 13 -7.89 -16.02 16.40
C LEU A 13 -7.68 -14.51 16.58
N VAL A 14 -8.38 -13.89 17.53
CA VAL A 14 -8.21 -12.46 17.88
C VAL A 14 -6.78 -12.20 18.32
N VAL A 15 -6.22 -13.02 19.21
CA VAL A 15 -4.84 -12.89 19.69
C VAL A 15 -3.85 -13.07 18.54
N LEU A 16 -4.06 -14.06 17.67
CA LEU A 16 -3.22 -14.29 16.50
C LEU A 16 -3.23 -13.08 15.56
N VAL A 17 -4.41 -12.58 15.17
CA VAL A 17 -4.54 -11.45 14.25
C VAL A 17 -3.98 -10.17 14.88
N ALA A 18 -4.24 -9.93 16.17
CA ALA A 18 -3.67 -8.79 16.88
C ALA A 18 -2.14 -8.88 16.98
N GLY A 19 -1.60 -10.07 17.23
CA GLY A 19 -0.17 -10.34 17.26
C GLY A 19 0.50 -10.12 15.91
N LEU A 20 -0.09 -10.65 14.83
CA LEU A 20 0.39 -10.43 13.47
C LEU A 20 0.32 -8.95 13.06
N LEU A 21 -0.76 -8.26 13.41
CA LEU A 21 -0.90 -6.83 13.12
C LEU A 21 0.11 -5.99 13.91
N ASN A 22 0.44 -6.38 15.14
CA ASN A 22 1.50 -5.73 15.92
C ASN A 22 2.90 -6.03 15.36
N TYR A 23 3.12 -7.24 14.86
CA TYR A 23 4.40 -7.66 14.32
C TYR A 23 4.70 -7.02 12.96
N PHE A 24 3.69 -6.93 12.08
CA PHE A 24 3.84 -6.37 10.74
C PHE A 24 3.45 -4.89 10.62
N GLY A 25 2.66 -4.36 11.55
CA GLY A 25 2.16 -2.99 11.51
C GLY A 25 3.00 -2.06 12.37
N ASN A 26 3.38 -0.90 11.82
CA ASN A 26 3.98 0.17 12.59
C ASN A 26 2.87 1.04 13.25
N ARG A 27 2.64 0.86 14.56
CA ARG A 27 1.55 1.54 15.30
C ARG A 27 1.77 3.04 15.47
N THR A 28 2.99 3.53 15.33
CA THR A 28 3.32 4.95 15.51
C THR A 28 3.06 5.77 14.25
N GLU A 29 3.21 5.17 13.06
CA GLU A 29 3.07 5.86 11.78
C GLU A 29 1.63 5.96 11.24
N HIS A 30 0.73 5.07 11.68
CA HIS A 30 -0.60 4.93 11.11
C HIS A 30 -1.69 5.24 12.13
N ALA A 31 -2.74 5.92 11.67
CA ALA A 31 -3.86 6.26 12.54
C ALA A 31 -4.61 5.02 13.02
N TRP A 32 -5.15 5.07 14.25
CA TRP A 32 -5.81 3.95 14.92
C TRP A 32 -6.92 3.30 14.08
N TYR A 33 -7.68 4.08 13.31
CA TYR A 33 -8.77 3.58 12.46
C TYR A 33 -8.26 2.70 11.30
N VAL A 34 -7.01 2.91 10.86
CA VAL A 34 -6.36 2.07 9.85
C VAL A 34 -6.10 0.68 10.43
N SER A 35 -5.54 0.63 11.65
CA SER A 35 -5.29 -0.62 12.36
C SER A 35 -6.59 -1.37 12.66
N LEU A 36 -7.65 -0.67 13.02
CA LEU A 36 -8.96 -1.30 13.27
C LEU A 36 -9.52 -1.98 12.00
N ILE A 37 -9.54 -1.28 10.87
CA ILE A 37 -10.04 -1.84 9.61
C ILE A 37 -9.15 -2.99 9.15
N ALA A 38 -7.82 -2.87 9.29
CA ALA A 38 -6.89 -3.94 8.98
C ALA A 38 -7.12 -5.19 9.84
N PHE A 39 -7.33 -5.02 11.15
CA PHE A 39 -7.66 -6.10 12.07
C PHE A 39 -8.92 -6.85 11.62
N ILE A 40 -10.02 -6.12 11.38
CA ILE A 40 -11.29 -6.71 10.93
C ILE A 40 -11.12 -7.42 9.58
N SER A 41 -10.35 -6.81 8.67
CA SER A 41 -10.08 -7.36 7.33
C SER A 41 -9.26 -8.64 7.35
N TRP A 42 -8.41 -8.84 8.36
CA TRP A 42 -7.64 -10.07 8.54
C TRP A 42 -8.45 -11.11 9.32
N PHE A 43 -9.21 -10.69 10.33
CA PHE A 43 -10.02 -11.60 11.14
C PHE A 43 -10.92 -12.51 10.32
N PHE A 44 -11.66 -11.96 9.34
CA PHE A 44 -12.59 -12.76 8.54
C PHE A 44 -11.89 -13.84 7.70
N PRO A 45 -10.89 -13.54 6.84
CA PRO A 45 -10.14 -14.58 6.12
C PRO A 45 -9.49 -15.61 7.05
N PHE A 46 -8.88 -15.19 8.16
CA PHE A 46 -8.26 -16.14 9.09
C PHE A 46 -9.28 -17.04 9.79
N SER A 47 -10.53 -16.57 9.98
CA SER A 47 -11.59 -17.38 10.60
C SER A 47 -11.99 -18.60 9.77
N ILE A 48 -11.72 -18.61 8.46
CA ILE A 48 -11.99 -19.75 7.56
C ILE A 48 -11.23 -21.00 8.01
N VAL A 49 -10.02 -20.83 8.58
CA VAL A 49 -9.20 -21.94 9.11
C VAL A 49 -9.91 -22.68 10.23
N VAL A 50 -10.76 -22.00 11.01
CA VAL A 50 -11.58 -22.59 12.07
C VAL A 50 -12.94 -23.02 11.55
N LEU A 51 -13.58 -22.19 10.71
CA LEU A 51 -14.95 -22.42 10.25
C LEU A 51 -15.07 -23.63 9.33
N VAL A 52 -14.12 -23.84 8.41
CA VAL A 52 -14.21 -24.95 7.44
C VAL A 52 -14.16 -26.33 8.11
N PRO A 53 -13.23 -26.63 9.04
CA PRO A 53 -13.25 -27.90 9.78
C PRO A 53 -14.52 -28.09 10.62
N VAL A 54 -15.03 -27.02 11.23
CA VAL A 54 -16.27 -27.05 12.03
C VAL A 54 -17.49 -27.34 11.16
N ASP A 55 -17.58 -26.71 9.99
CA ASP A 55 -18.64 -26.93 9.01
C ASP A 55 -18.62 -28.38 8.49
N LEU A 56 -17.44 -28.86 8.09
CA LEU A 56 -17.27 -30.23 7.60
C LEU A 56 -17.65 -31.27 8.65
N SER A 57 -17.11 -31.17 9.87
CA SER A 57 -17.43 -32.11 10.95
C SER A 57 -18.90 -32.07 11.37
N SER A 58 -19.51 -30.87 11.42
CA SER A 58 -20.92 -30.71 11.74
C SER A 58 -21.83 -31.27 10.65
N THR A 59 -21.45 -31.13 9.38
CA THR A 59 -22.19 -31.66 8.24
C THR A 59 -22.11 -33.19 8.18
N LEU A 60 -20.92 -33.76 8.36
CA LEU A 60 -20.72 -35.21 8.43
C LEU A 60 -21.52 -35.83 9.58
N PHE A 61 -21.50 -35.21 10.76
CA PHE A 61 -22.28 -35.70 11.91
C PHE A 61 -23.79 -35.70 11.65
N ARG A 62 -24.33 -34.69 10.94
CA ARG A 62 -25.76 -34.66 10.59
C ARG A 62 -26.16 -35.75 9.61
N GLY A 63 -25.32 -36.04 8.63
CA GLY A 63 -25.53 -37.16 7.71
C GLY A 63 -25.51 -38.50 8.47
N CYS A 64 -24.52 -38.67 9.35
CA CYS A 64 -24.35 -39.87 10.16
C CYS A 64 -25.52 -40.13 11.12
N LYS A 65 -25.98 -39.09 11.84
CA LYS A 65 -27.10 -39.19 12.80
C LYS A 65 -28.43 -39.65 12.16
N ALA A 66 -28.58 -39.50 10.85
CA ALA A 66 -29.76 -39.97 10.13
C ALA A 66 -29.75 -41.49 9.88
N GLU A 67 -28.57 -42.12 9.93
CA GLU A 67 -28.36 -43.52 9.53
C GLU A 67 -27.92 -44.42 10.71
N GLU A 68 -27.09 -43.91 11.63
CA GLU A 68 -26.50 -44.69 12.74
C GLU A 68 -26.32 -43.87 14.05
N GLU A 69 -25.98 -44.57 15.14
CA GLU A 69 -25.66 -43.98 16.44
C GLU A 69 -24.22 -43.40 16.42
N CYS A 70 -24.12 -42.12 16.07
CA CYS A 70 -22.84 -41.45 15.88
C CYS A 70 -22.41 -40.60 17.08
N ASN A 71 -21.11 -40.59 17.38
CA ASN A 71 -20.54 -39.73 18.41
C ASN A 71 -20.52 -38.26 17.97
N GLU A 72 -20.91 -37.36 18.87
CA GLU A 72 -20.88 -35.92 18.61
C GLU A 72 -19.42 -35.45 18.42
N PRO A 73 -19.11 -34.70 17.35
CA PRO A 73 -17.76 -34.20 17.11
C PRO A 73 -17.38 -33.16 18.16
N PHE A 74 -16.06 -33.02 18.38
CA PHE A 74 -15.52 -32.08 19.37
C PHE A 74 -16.07 -30.66 19.24
N MET A 75 -16.32 -30.16 18.03
CA MET A 75 -16.99 -28.87 17.77
C MET A 75 -18.20 -29.05 16.85
N TYR A 76 -19.35 -29.43 17.42
CA TYR A 76 -20.62 -29.44 16.69
C TYR A 76 -21.31 -28.07 16.73
N VAL A 77 -21.85 -27.63 15.59
CA VAL A 77 -22.59 -26.38 15.45
C VAL A 77 -23.88 -26.58 14.66
N SER A 78 -24.94 -25.85 15.00
CA SER A 78 -26.25 -25.94 14.35
C SER A 78 -26.24 -25.38 12.92
N SER A 79 -27.22 -25.80 12.10
CA SER A 79 -27.29 -25.39 10.68
C SER A 79 -27.50 -23.89 10.55
N GLU A 80 -28.40 -23.36 11.38
CA GLU A 80 -28.74 -21.96 11.40
C GLU A 80 -27.55 -21.08 11.73
N PHE A 81 -26.71 -21.51 12.68
CA PHE A 81 -25.49 -20.79 12.99
C PHE A 81 -24.50 -20.82 11.83
N LEU A 82 -24.29 -21.97 11.18
CA LEU A 82 -23.36 -22.07 10.04
C LEU A 82 -23.80 -21.18 8.88
N VAL A 83 -25.09 -21.17 8.55
CA VAL A 83 -25.66 -20.28 7.52
C VAL A 83 -25.47 -18.82 7.91
N ALA A 84 -25.76 -18.46 9.16
CA ALA A 84 -25.55 -17.10 9.66
C ALA A 84 -24.07 -16.69 9.63
N ALA A 85 -23.17 -17.59 10.02
CA ALA A 85 -21.73 -17.39 10.04
C ALA A 85 -21.20 -17.17 8.62
N TRP A 86 -21.48 -18.08 7.68
CA TRP A 86 -21.08 -17.95 6.29
C TRP A 86 -21.65 -16.69 5.63
N ARG A 87 -22.92 -16.35 5.90
CA ARG A 87 -23.54 -15.12 5.39
C ARG A 87 -22.83 -13.88 5.94
N THR A 88 -22.51 -13.88 7.23
CA THR A 88 -21.77 -12.78 7.88
C THR A 88 -20.38 -12.64 7.29
N LEU A 89 -19.66 -13.76 7.15
CA LEU A 89 -18.30 -13.81 6.61
C LEU A 89 -18.28 -13.31 5.16
N TYR A 90 -19.23 -13.76 4.34
CA TYR A 90 -19.38 -13.36 2.95
C TYR A 90 -19.63 -11.85 2.82
N TRP A 91 -20.69 -11.33 3.44
CA TRP A 91 -21.07 -9.93 3.27
C TRP A 91 -20.08 -8.97 3.91
N SER A 92 -19.49 -9.34 5.05
CA SER A 92 -18.45 -8.52 5.68
C SER A 92 -17.20 -8.48 4.81
N SER A 93 -16.72 -9.62 4.32
CA SER A 93 -15.55 -9.68 3.43
C SER A 93 -15.80 -8.95 2.12
N PHE A 94 -17.02 -9.05 1.57
CA PHE A 94 -17.43 -8.32 0.37
C PHE A 94 -17.38 -6.81 0.59
N ALA A 95 -18.03 -6.30 1.65
CA ALA A 95 -18.01 -4.88 1.97
C ALA A 95 -16.60 -4.36 2.28
N LEU A 96 -15.79 -5.14 3.00
CA LEU A 96 -14.41 -4.79 3.31
C LEU A 96 -13.56 -4.68 2.04
N THR A 97 -13.66 -5.66 1.15
CA THR A 97 -12.84 -5.74 -0.06
C THR A 97 -13.22 -4.69 -1.09
N TRP A 98 -14.52 -4.51 -1.35
CA TRP A 98 -14.99 -3.68 -2.46
C TRP A 98 -15.22 -2.22 -2.09
N VAL A 99 -15.39 -1.92 -0.79
CA VAL A 99 -15.70 -0.56 -0.32
C VAL A 99 -14.68 -0.08 0.71
N MET A 100 -14.56 -0.74 1.86
CA MET A 100 -13.84 -0.17 3.00
C MET A 100 -12.32 -0.08 2.78
N ILE A 101 -11.67 -1.15 2.32
CA ILE A 101 -10.22 -1.18 2.11
C ILE A 101 -9.80 -0.18 1.03
N PRO A 102 -10.40 -0.17 -0.18
CA PRO A 102 -10.02 0.79 -1.23
C PRO A 102 -10.29 2.25 -0.81
N LEU A 103 -11.39 2.49 -0.09
CA LEU A 103 -11.71 3.82 0.42
C LEU A 103 -10.68 4.29 1.45
N LEU A 104 -10.30 3.42 2.38
CA LEU A 104 -9.29 3.72 3.40
C LEU A 104 -7.90 3.96 2.78
N GLN A 105 -7.53 3.18 1.76
CA GLN A 105 -6.28 3.39 1.03
C GLN A 105 -6.26 4.75 0.33
N ALA A 106 -7.30 5.08 -0.44
CA ALA A 106 -7.39 6.36 -1.11
C ALA A 106 -7.48 7.54 -0.12
N TYR A 107 -8.19 7.37 0.99
CA TYR A 107 -8.26 8.35 2.08
C TYR A 107 -6.87 8.58 2.66
N THR A 108 -6.16 7.55 3.11
CA THR A 108 -4.85 7.71 3.77
C THR A 108 -3.76 8.27 2.84
N GLN A 109 -3.87 8.00 1.53
CA GLN A 109 -2.92 8.46 0.51
C GLN A 109 -3.17 9.88 0.00
N SER A 110 -4.38 10.45 0.15
CA SER A 110 -4.65 11.80 -0.35
C SER A 110 -3.86 12.87 0.43
N GLY A 111 -3.41 13.92 -0.26
CA GLY A 111 -2.82 15.13 0.33
C GLY A 111 -3.80 16.28 0.58
N GLU A 112 -5.12 16.00 0.54
CA GLU A 112 -6.15 16.97 0.86
C GLU A 112 -6.08 17.39 2.34
N PHE A 113 -6.23 18.69 2.60
CA PHE A 113 -6.03 19.28 3.93
C PHE A 113 -7.23 19.07 4.88
N THR A 114 -8.45 18.94 4.35
CA THR A 114 -9.66 18.78 5.17
C THR A 114 -10.22 17.37 5.11
N VAL A 115 -10.75 16.87 6.23
CA VAL A 115 -11.33 15.51 6.36
C VAL A 115 -12.41 15.25 5.32
N MET A 116 -13.31 16.22 5.09
CA MET A 116 -14.40 16.08 4.12
C MET A 116 -13.89 16.05 2.67
N ARG A 117 -12.92 16.89 2.31
CA ARG A 117 -12.34 16.87 0.95
C ARG A 117 -11.57 15.60 0.68
N LYS A 118 -10.83 15.14 1.67
CA LYS A 118 -10.11 13.88 1.68
C LYS A 118 -11.05 12.68 1.47
N PHE A 119 -12.16 12.63 2.20
CA PHE A 119 -13.20 11.60 1.99
C PHE A 119 -13.84 11.70 0.60
N ARG A 120 -14.26 12.89 0.17
CA ARG A 120 -14.87 13.10 -1.15
C ARG A 120 -13.90 12.77 -2.30
N SER A 121 -12.61 13.04 -2.12
CA SER A 121 -11.56 12.69 -3.07
C SER A 121 -11.38 11.18 -3.15
N ALA A 122 -11.30 10.51 -1.99
CA ALA A 122 -11.21 9.06 -1.90
C ALA A 122 -12.42 8.35 -2.54
N VAL A 123 -13.64 8.82 -2.27
CA VAL A 123 -14.87 8.29 -2.89
C VAL A 123 -14.84 8.49 -4.39
N ARG A 124 -14.51 9.69 -4.89
CA ARG A 124 -14.43 9.96 -6.34
C ARG A 124 -13.43 9.06 -7.04
N TYR A 125 -12.24 8.89 -6.46
CA TYR A 125 -11.21 8.02 -7.04
C TYR A 125 -11.69 6.56 -7.15
N ASN A 126 -12.24 6.02 -6.06
CA ASN A 126 -12.76 4.66 -6.07
C ASN A 126 -13.97 4.49 -7.00
N LEU A 127 -14.89 5.46 -7.03
CA LEU A 127 -16.06 5.40 -7.90
C LEU A 127 -15.66 5.39 -9.38
N ILE A 128 -14.71 6.25 -9.79
CA ILE A 128 -14.20 6.27 -11.17
C ILE A 128 -13.57 4.91 -11.52
N TYR A 129 -12.76 4.36 -10.62
CA TYR A 129 -12.15 3.04 -10.83
C TYR A 129 -13.22 1.94 -11.01
N GLN A 130 -14.23 1.91 -10.14
CA GLN A 130 -15.32 0.94 -10.24
C GLN A 130 -16.17 1.14 -11.50
N LEU A 131 -16.38 2.39 -11.95
CA LEU A 131 -17.09 2.66 -13.20
C LEU A 131 -16.30 2.15 -14.42
N ILE A 132 -14.98 2.35 -14.47
CA ILE A 132 -14.15 1.85 -15.57
C ILE A 132 -14.17 0.31 -15.63
N ILE A 133 -14.01 -0.35 -14.49
CA ILE A 133 -14.07 -1.83 -14.46
C ILE A 133 -15.48 -2.33 -14.75
N GLY A 134 -16.49 -1.65 -14.20
CA GLY A 134 -17.90 -1.98 -14.42
C GLY A 134 -18.31 -1.86 -15.88
N THR A 135 -17.82 -0.85 -16.62
CA THR A 135 -18.10 -0.72 -18.06
C THR A 135 -17.41 -1.81 -18.86
N ILE A 136 -16.16 -2.17 -18.56
CA ILE A 136 -15.47 -3.30 -19.20
C ILE A 136 -16.22 -4.61 -18.92
N ALA A 137 -16.64 -4.85 -17.68
CA ALA A 137 -17.41 -6.02 -17.30
C ALA A 137 -18.77 -6.07 -18.00
N LEU A 138 -19.44 -4.92 -18.15
CA LEU A 138 -20.72 -4.81 -18.86
C LEU A 138 -20.56 -5.13 -20.35
N ILE A 139 -19.50 -4.64 -21.01
CA ILE A 139 -19.20 -4.99 -22.40
C ILE A 139 -18.99 -6.49 -22.55
N GLY A 140 -18.22 -7.11 -21.64
CA GLY A 140 -18.05 -8.56 -21.61
C GLY A 140 -19.36 -9.31 -21.42
N LEU A 141 -20.23 -8.84 -20.52
CA LEU A 141 -21.54 -9.42 -20.26
C LEU A 141 -22.46 -9.34 -21.49
N VAL A 142 -22.50 -8.19 -22.17
CA VAL A 142 -23.26 -8.01 -23.41
C VAL A 142 -22.76 -8.96 -24.50
N GLY A 143 -21.44 -9.15 -24.61
CA GLY A 143 -20.85 -10.14 -25.52
C GLY A 143 -21.31 -11.57 -25.22
N VAL A 144 -21.35 -11.97 -23.94
CA VAL A 144 -21.84 -13.30 -23.52
C VAL A 144 -23.33 -13.45 -23.85
N ILE A 145 -24.16 -12.44 -23.57
CA ILE A 145 -25.59 -12.46 -23.88
C ILE A 145 -25.83 -12.57 -25.39
N TYR A 146 -25.04 -11.87 -26.20
CA TYR A 146 -25.15 -11.92 -27.66
C TYR A 146 -24.87 -13.33 -28.21
N VAL A 147 -23.87 -14.03 -27.67
CA VAL A 147 -23.46 -15.36 -28.16
C VAL A 147 -24.29 -16.49 -27.56
N GLN A 148 -24.57 -16.44 -26.26
CA GLN A 148 -25.13 -17.56 -25.49
C GLN A 148 -26.58 -17.35 -25.02
N GLY A 149 -27.14 -16.15 -25.24
CA GLY A 149 -28.45 -15.77 -24.70
C GLY A 149 -28.46 -15.54 -23.18
N THR A 150 -29.65 -15.35 -22.62
CA THR A 150 -29.84 -14.99 -21.19
C THR A 150 -30.10 -16.18 -20.26
N SER A 151 -30.36 -17.37 -20.81
CA SER A 151 -30.85 -18.54 -20.08
C SER A 151 -29.91 -19.01 -18.96
N ASN A 152 -28.60 -18.92 -19.17
CA ASN A 152 -27.58 -19.40 -18.23
C ASN A 152 -26.70 -18.29 -17.63
N LEU A 153 -27.14 -17.03 -17.68
CA LEU A 153 -26.34 -15.87 -17.26
C LEU A 153 -25.79 -15.99 -15.83
N ARG A 154 -26.62 -16.48 -14.90
CA ARG A 154 -26.22 -16.67 -13.50
C ARG A 154 -25.08 -17.69 -13.37
N ALA A 155 -25.13 -18.79 -14.13
CA ALA A 155 -24.10 -19.81 -14.11
C ALA A 155 -22.76 -19.25 -14.64
N TYR A 156 -22.79 -18.47 -15.72
CA TYR A 156 -21.60 -17.81 -16.26
C TYR A 156 -20.97 -16.82 -15.27
N VAL A 157 -21.79 -15.97 -14.62
CA VAL A 157 -21.29 -15.02 -13.62
C VAL A 157 -20.68 -15.76 -12.42
N MET A 158 -21.32 -16.83 -11.94
CA MET A 158 -20.77 -17.65 -10.86
C MET A 158 -19.45 -18.34 -11.27
N ALA A 159 -19.37 -18.87 -12.49
CA ALA A 159 -18.18 -19.51 -13.02
C ALA A 159 -17.01 -18.52 -13.16
N LEU A 160 -17.26 -17.31 -13.68
CA LEU A 160 -16.27 -16.24 -13.80
C LEU A 160 -15.78 -15.76 -12.42
N SER A 161 -16.67 -15.64 -11.45
CA SER A 161 -16.29 -15.28 -10.08
C SER A 161 -15.39 -16.36 -9.45
N ASN A 162 -15.69 -17.64 -9.69
CA ASN A 162 -14.92 -18.75 -9.14
C ASN A 162 -13.56 -18.88 -9.84
N SER A 163 -13.52 -18.73 -11.16
CA SER A 163 -12.26 -18.81 -11.92
C SER A 163 -11.25 -17.76 -11.46
N TRP A 164 -11.68 -16.53 -11.13
CA TRP A 164 -10.82 -15.52 -10.53
C TRP A 164 -10.17 -16.00 -9.22
N GLY A 165 -10.97 -16.59 -8.32
CA GLY A 165 -10.47 -17.16 -7.07
C GLY A 165 -9.46 -18.29 -7.29
N LEU A 166 -9.76 -19.21 -8.21
CA LEU A 166 -8.86 -20.32 -8.55
C LEU A 166 -7.55 -19.82 -9.15
N VAL A 167 -7.58 -18.81 -10.03
CA VAL A 167 -6.36 -18.20 -10.58
C VAL A 167 -5.48 -17.64 -9.46
N LEU A 168 -6.07 -16.91 -8.50
CA LEU A 168 -5.32 -16.38 -7.35
C LEU A 168 -4.75 -17.51 -6.49
N VAL A 169 -5.52 -18.56 -6.21
CA VAL A 169 -5.03 -19.72 -5.44
C VAL A 169 -3.85 -20.38 -6.15
N VAL A 170 -3.94 -20.65 -7.45
CA VAL A 170 -2.85 -21.28 -8.21
C VAL A 170 -1.57 -20.45 -8.14
N ILE A 171 -1.67 -19.13 -8.34
CA ILE A 171 -0.50 -18.23 -8.32
C ILE A 171 0.11 -18.14 -6.91
N PHE A 172 -0.70 -17.86 -5.90
CA PHE A 172 -0.19 -17.62 -4.55
C PHE A 172 0.23 -18.92 -3.83
N MET A 173 -0.52 -20.01 -4.01
CA MET A 173 -0.15 -21.31 -3.45
C MET A 173 1.13 -21.83 -4.09
N GLY A 174 1.33 -21.63 -5.40
CA GLY A 174 2.57 -22.00 -6.07
C GLY A 174 3.79 -21.31 -5.47
N TYR A 175 3.69 -20.00 -5.22
CA TYR A 175 4.76 -19.25 -4.54
C TYR A 175 4.97 -19.74 -3.10
N GLY A 176 3.89 -19.87 -2.32
CA GLY A 176 3.93 -20.26 -0.91
C GLY A 176 4.51 -21.66 -0.69
N MET A 177 4.16 -22.64 -1.53
CA MET A 177 4.56 -24.03 -1.37
C MET A 177 6.00 -24.30 -1.84
N VAL A 178 6.53 -23.50 -2.78
CA VAL A 178 7.87 -23.74 -3.36
C VAL A 178 8.91 -22.76 -2.82
N ASP A 179 8.64 -21.46 -2.84
CA ASP A 179 9.65 -20.46 -2.50
C ASP A 179 9.90 -20.39 -1.00
N VAL A 180 8.87 -20.54 -0.17
CA VAL A 180 9.02 -20.48 1.30
C VAL A 180 9.90 -21.62 1.83
N PRO A 181 9.64 -22.92 1.52
CA PRO A 181 10.51 -23.99 1.98
C PRO A 181 11.92 -23.90 1.39
N ARG A 182 12.04 -23.57 0.10
CA ARG A 182 13.35 -23.37 -0.56
C ARG A 182 14.14 -22.27 0.11
N ARG A 183 13.50 -21.16 0.46
CA ARG A 183 14.14 -20.04 1.15
C ARG A 183 14.58 -20.43 2.56
N LEU A 184 13.77 -21.20 3.29
CA LEU A 184 14.15 -21.74 4.60
C LEU A 184 15.34 -22.70 4.50
N TRP A 185 15.35 -23.58 3.50
CA TRP A 185 16.47 -24.48 3.22
C TRP A 185 17.77 -23.72 2.92
N HIS A 186 17.71 -22.73 2.02
CA HIS A 186 18.88 -21.92 1.68
C HIS A 186 19.38 -21.02 2.82
N LYS A 187 18.49 -20.62 3.74
CA LYS A 187 18.89 -19.91 4.96
C LYS A 187 19.75 -20.75 5.91
N GLY A 188 19.72 -22.08 5.79
CA GLY A 188 20.57 -22.97 6.58
C GLY A 188 22.05 -22.91 6.21
N ASP A 189 22.41 -22.41 5.02
CA ASP A 189 23.80 -22.22 4.59
C ASP A 189 24.28 -20.79 4.89
N ASN A 190 24.99 -20.64 6.00
CA ASN A 190 25.49 -19.35 6.48
C ASN A 190 26.40 -18.64 5.46
N SER A 191 27.23 -19.37 4.71
CA SER A 191 28.18 -18.78 3.76
C SER A 191 27.45 -18.17 2.57
N ARG A 192 26.42 -18.88 2.07
CA ARG A 192 25.56 -18.39 1.00
C ARG A 192 24.69 -17.22 1.45
N GLU A 193 24.09 -17.32 2.63
CA GLU A 193 23.22 -16.27 3.14
C GLU A 193 24.01 -14.99 3.47
N LEU A 194 25.24 -15.10 3.98
CA LEU A 194 26.11 -13.95 4.21
C LEU A 194 26.40 -13.18 2.90
N ARG A 195 26.74 -13.91 1.82
CA ARG A 195 26.96 -13.30 0.49
C ARG A 195 25.69 -12.66 -0.07
N ARG A 196 24.53 -13.28 0.17
CA ARG A 196 23.24 -12.72 -0.23
C ARG A 196 22.93 -11.44 0.54
N ILE A 197 23.16 -11.42 1.84
CA ILE A 197 22.92 -10.25 2.70
C ILE A 197 23.88 -9.13 2.34
N SER A 198 25.16 -9.41 2.08
CA SER A 198 26.12 -8.37 1.69
C SER A 198 25.77 -7.72 0.35
N PHE A 199 25.34 -8.50 -0.65
CA PHE A 199 24.81 -7.97 -1.90
C PHE A 199 23.50 -7.20 -1.70
N LYS A 200 22.60 -7.71 -0.86
CA LYS A 200 21.35 -7.01 -0.56
C LYS A 200 21.59 -5.70 0.19
N ALA A 201 22.62 -5.63 1.02
CA ALA A 201 22.98 -4.44 1.78
C ALA A 201 23.38 -3.28 0.85
N SER A 202 24.14 -3.54 -0.22
CA SER A 202 24.47 -2.48 -1.19
C SER A 202 23.21 -1.97 -1.90
N VAL A 203 22.33 -2.87 -2.35
CA VAL A 203 21.06 -2.48 -3.01
C VAL A 203 20.14 -1.71 -2.06
N VAL A 204 20.10 -2.09 -0.78
CA VAL A 204 19.32 -1.38 0.23
C VAL A 204 19.91 0.00 0.52
N LYS A 205 21.23 0.13 0.58
CA LYS A 205 21.92 1.41 0.72
C LYS A 205 21.59 2.34 -0.45
N ASP A 206 21.65 1.84 -1.68
CA ASP A 206 21.33 2.62 -2.88
C ASP A 206 19.87 3.11 -2.83
N LYS A 207 18.92 2.23 -2.48
CA LYS A 207 17.50 2.61 -2.32
C LYS A 207 17.26 3.63 -1.22
N ARG A 208 18.03 3.56 -0.14
CA ARG A 208 17.96 4.55 0.93
C ARG A 208 18.43 5.92 0.42
N GLN A 209 19.54 5.96 -0.30
CA GLN A 209 20.03 7.18 -0.93
C GLN A 209 18.99 7.77 -1.89
N ASP A 210 18.41 6.96 -2.78
CA ASP A 210 17.35 7.40 -3.71
C ASP A 210 16.15 8.01 -2.95
N THR A 211 15.79 7.43 -1.80
CA THR A 211 14.68 7.93 -0.96
C THR A 211 15.04 9.26 -0.29
N GLU A 212 16.26 9.40 0.22
CA GLU A 212 16.76 10.65 0.80
C GLU A 212 16.79 11.77 -0.25
N ASP A 213 17.25 11.46 -1.47
CA ASP A 213 17.28 12.39 -2.60
C ASP A 213 15.86 12.83 -3.01
N GLU A 214 14.88 11.91 -3.02
CA GLU A 214 13.47 12.24 -3.28
C GLU A 214 12.90 13.19 -2.21
N VAL A 215 13.18 12.93 -0.93
CA VAL A 215 12.76 13.82 0.16
C VAL A 215 13.36 15.22 -0.02
N HIS A 216 14.65 15.32 -0.34
CA HIS A 216 15.32 16.60 -0.60
C HIS A 216 14.73 17.33 -1.81
N ALA A 217 14.43 16.62 -2.90
CA ALA A 217 13.84 17.20 -4.10
C ALA A 217 12.46 17.81 -3.82
N VAL A 218 11.58 17.07 -3.14
CA VAL A 218 10.23 17.56 -2.82
C VAL A 218 10.28 18.67 -1.75
N ALA A 219 11.20 18.59 -0.79
CA ALA A 219 11.40 19.64 0.21
C ALA A 219 11.89 20.97 -0.42
N LYS A 220 12.76 20.90 -1.42
CA LYS A 220 13.18 22.07 -2.22
C LYS A 220 12.02 22.65 -3.03
N GLU A 221 11.15 21.80 -3.59
CA GLU A 221 9.94 22.27 -4.28
C GLU A 221 9.02 23.05 -3.33
N LEU A 222 8.83 22.56 -2.10
CA LEU A 222 8.07 23.27 -1.07
C LEU A 222 8.73 24.57 -0.62
N SER A 223 10.06 24.63 -0.50
CA SER A 223 10.74 25.88 -0.12
C SER A 223 10.57 26.97 -1.18
N VAL A 224 10.64 26.61 -2.47
CA VAL A 224 10.37 27.54 -3.58
C VAL A 224 8.92 28.04 -3.54
N VAL A 225 7.95 27.15 -3.29
CA VAL A 225 6.53 27.53 -3.14
C VAL A 225 6.33 28.48 -1.96
N CYS A 226 6.98 28.22 -0.82
CA CYS A 226 6.92 29.09 0.35
C CYS A 226 7.46 30.50 0.09
N HIS A 227 8.47 30.66 -0.78
CA HIS A 227 9.04 31.95 -1.13
C HIS A 227 8.21 32.70 -2.19
N ARG A 228 7.49 31.98 -3.06
CA ARG A 228 6.64 32.58 -4.10
C ARG A 228 5.29 33.09 -3.57
N VAL A 229 4.76 32.48 -2.51
CA VAL A 229 3.44 32.83 -1.97
C VAL A 229 3.56 33.90 -0.89
N GLN A 230 2.89 35.04 -1.10
CA GLN A 230 2.86 36.15 -0.14
C GLN A 230 2.15 35.73 1.16
N LEU A 231 2.48 36.38 2.29
CA LEU A 231 1.89 36.04 3.59
C LEU A 231 0.38 36.30 3.67
N SER A 232 -0.15 37.20 2.83
CA SER A 232 -1.58 37.56 2.77
C SER A 232 -2.43 36.63 1.91
N ASP A 233 -1.83 35.66 1.23
CA ASP A 233 -2.53 34.76 0.30
C ASP A 233 -3.41 33.76 1.09
N PRO A 234 -4.67 33.51 0.69
CA PRO A 234 -5.52 32.48 1.29
C PRO A 234 -4.92 31.07 1.29
N LEU A 235 -3.91 30.81 0.45
CA LEU A 235 -3.19 29.53 0.38
C LEU A 235 -2.10 29.38 1.45
N ARG A 236 -1.70 30.47 2.13
CA ARG A 236 -0.60 30.47 3.09
C ARG A 236 -0.79 29.51 4.28
N PRO A 237 -1.98 29.40 4.91
CA PRO A 237 -2.22 28.45 6.00
C PRO A 237 -1.94 26.99 5.61
N PHE A 238 -2.19 26.62 4.36
CA PHE A 238 -1.93 25.25 3.88
C PHE A 238 -0.44 24.97 3.73
N ILE A 239 0.34 25.97 3.30
CA ILE A 239 1.80 25.86 3.18
C ILE A 239 2.43 25.78 4.57
N ASP A 240 1.99 26.63 5.51
CA ASP A 240 2.50 26.63 6.87
C ASP A 240 2.22 25.28 7.56
N GLN A 241 1.03 24.69 7.34
CA GLN A 241 0.69 23.34 7.81
C GLN A 241 1.62 22.27 7.20
N MET A 242 2.00 22.38 5.92
CA MET A 242 2.94 21.45 5.28
C MET A 242 4.35 21.56 5.87
N VAL A 243 4.81 22.78 6.17
CA VAL A 243 6.13 23.04 6.76
C VAL A 243 6.19 22.55 8.21
N GLU A 244 5.14 22.76 9.00
CA GLU A 244 5.07 22.29 10.38
C GLU A 244 5.18 20.75 10.45
N ASN A 245 4.41 20.06 9.60
CA ASN A 245 4.39 18.60 9.50
C ASN A 245 5.67 18.00 8.89
N SER A 246 6.56 18.83 8.30
CA SER A 246 7.74 18.37 7.56
C SER A 246 9.03 18.95 8.16
N PRO A 247 9.63 18.32 9.20
CA PRO A 247 10.85 18.82 9.83
C PRO A 247 12.05 18.88 8.87
N ALA A 248 12.10 18.01 7.84
CA ALA A 248 13.13 18.03 6.81
C ALA A 248 13.18 19.36 6.01
N VAL A 249 12.05 20.05 5.88
CA VAL A 249 11.95 21.34 5.17
C VAL A 249 12.46 22.49 6.05
N ARG A 250 12.22 22.42 7.36
CA ARG A 250 12.75 23.40 8.33
C ARG A 250 14.28 23.49 8.23
N GLY A 251 14.97 22.35 8.13
CA GLY A 251 16.43 22.33 7.95
C GLY A 251 16.90 23.11 6.72
N ILE A 252 16.21 22.95 5.58
CA ILE A 252 16.55 23.63 4.32
C ILE A 252 16.26 25.13 4.38
N GLN A 253 15.15 25.56 5.01
CA GLN A 253 14.85 26.98 5.22
C GLN A 253 15.88 27.66 6.12
N PHE A 254 16.35 26.99 7.18
CA PHE A 254 17.42 27.52 8.03
C PHE A 254 18.76 27.62 7.29
N GLU A 255 19.10 26.64 6.44
CA GLU A 255 20.32 26.65 5.64
C GLU A 255 20.31 27.78 4.59
N SER A 256 19.18 27.97 3.91
CA SER A 256 19.00 29.08 2.94
C SER A 256 18.99 30.46 3.59
N SER A 257 18.57 30.56 4.86
CA SER A 257 18.59 31.83 5.60
C SER A 257 20.00 32.17 6.12
N ARG A 258 20.84 31.16 6.42
CA ARG A 258 22.25 31.37 6.77
C ARG A 258 23.09 31.83 5.57
N THR A 259 22.82 31.30 4.37
CA THR A 259 23.52 31.72 3.15
C THR A 259 23.07 33.08 2.61
N ALA A 260 21.94 33.61 3.10
CA ALA A 260 21.40 34.93 2.74
C ALA A 260 21.81 36.06 3.71
N SER A 261 22.81 35.87 4.58
CA SER A 261 23.36 36.95 5.40
C SER A 261 24.35 37.79 4.58
N PRO A 262 24.12 39.09 4.33
CA PRO A 262 25.07 39.93 3.64
C PRO A 262 26.06 40.48 4.68
N ASN A 263 27.27 39.92 4.76
CA ASN A 263 28.47 40.65 5.18
C ASN A 263 29.73 39.77 5.07
N SER A 264 30.42 39.88 3.94
CA SER A 264 31.87 40.19 3.92
C SER A 264 32.29 40.42 2.48
N ALA A 265 32.09 41.65 2.00
CA ALA A 265 32.88 42.15 0.88
C ALA A 265 34.32 42.31 1.39
N SER A 266 35.24 41.50 0.85
CA SER A 266 36.66 41.84 0.86
C SER A 266 37.21 41.64 -0.55
N HIS A 267 37.45 42.78 -1.20
CA HIS A 267 38.26 42.92 -2.39
C HIS A 267 39.60 42.18 -2.25
N SER A 268 39.99 41.44 -3.29
CA SER A 268 41.38 41.42 -3.74
C SER A 268 41.44 41.09 -5.22
N ASN A 269 41.74 42.13 -6.02
CA ASN A 269 42.31 41.99 -7.36
C ASN A 269 43.64 41.23 -7.29
N ASN A 270 43.85 40.25 -8.16
CA ASN A 270 45.09 40.24 -8.95
C ASN A 270 45.04 39.34 -10.19
N ARG A 271 45.74 39.83 -11.21
CA ARG A 271 45.97 39.30 -12.57
C ARG A 271 46.76 37.99 -12.59
N GLY A 272 46.61 37.25 -13.70
CA GLY A 272 47.75 36.80 -14.51
C GLY A 272 48.06 35.30 -14.56
N ASP A 273 48.03 34.79 -15.80
CA ASP A 273 48.90 33.74 -16.39
C ASP A 273 48.54 32.24 -16.36
N LEU A 274 48.13 31.81 -17.57
CA LEU A 274 48.66 30.73 -18.43
C LEU A 274 49.03 29.33 -17.88
N SER A 275 48.55 28.37 -18.69
CA SER A 275 49.15 27.08 -19.09
C SER A 275 49.08 25.89 -18.13
N GLY A 276 48.41 24.84 -18.63
CA GLY A 276 48.44 23.49 -18.07
C GLY A 276 47.64 22.52 -18.93
N ALA A 277 48.21 22.11 -20.05
CA ALA A 277 47.69 21.05 -20.91
C ALA A 277 47.65 19.70 -20.17
N GLY A 278 46.58 18.93 -20.39
CA GLY A 278 46.44 17.55 -19.91
C GLY A 278 45.38 16.81 -20.71
N MET A 279 45.81 16.13 -21.78
CA MET A 279 45.04 15.12 -22.51
C MET A 279 44.80 13.89 -21.62
N THR A 280 43.64 13.24 -21.73
CA THR A 280 43.52 11.77 -21.91
C THR A 280 42.07 11.31 -22.14
N LEU A 281 41.85 10.84 -23.38
CA LEU A 281 41.19 9.61 -23.82
C LEU A 281 39.76 9.26 -23.36
N GLY A 282 38.90 9.23 -24.38
CA GLY A 282 37.55 8.68 -24.36
C GLY A 282 37.47 7.18 -24.06
N GLY A 283 36.31 6.80 -23.54
CA GLY A 283 35.88 5.43 -23.35
C GLY A 283 34.36 5.37 -23.42
N SER A 284 33.82 5.20 -24.63
CA SER A 284 32.42 4.89 -24.87
C SER A 284 32.04 3.58 -24.16
N ARG A 285 31.03 3.62 -23.30
CA ARG A 285 30.29 2.42 -22.88
C ARG A 285 28.80 2.69 -22.94
N THR A 286 28.23 2.26 -24.06
CA THR A 286 26.80 2.09 -24.31
C THR A 286 26.27 0.99 -23.38
N THR A 287 25.50 1.36 -22.37
CA THR A 287 24.64 0.42 -21.63
C THR A 287 23.20 0.63 -22.07
N VAL A 288 22.69 -0.34 -22.83
CA VAL A 288 21.31 -0.49 -23.25
C VAL A 288 20.46 -0.79 -22.02
N SER A 289 19.65 0.18 -21.58
CA SER A 289 18.59 -0.06 -20.59
C SER A 289 17.30 -0.43 -21.33
N ALA A 290 16.86 -1.67 -21.12
CA ALA A 290 15.61 -2.21 -21.63
C ALA A 290 14.40 -1.41 -21.12
N GLY A 291 13.43 -1.22 -22.02
CA GLY A 291 12.20 -0.50 -21.76
C GLY A 291 11.30 -1.20 -20.73
N SER A 292 10.79 -0.39 -19.81
CA SER A 292 9.60 -0.69 -19.02
C SER A 292 8.70 0.54 -19.07
N GLY A 293 7.44 0.31 -19.47
CA GLY A 293 6.47 1.31 -19.88
C GLY A 293 6.29 2.45 -18.87
N GLY A 294 6.78 3.62 -19.24
CA GLY A 294 6.54 4.87 -18.53
C GLY A 294 5.07 5.28 -18.62
N ARG A 295 4.34 5.10 -17.52
CA ARG A 295 3.22 5.96 -17.19
C ARG A 295 3.79 7.38 -17.13
N LYS A 296 3.31 8.28 -17.99
CA LYS A 296 3.70 9.70 -18.00
C LYS A 296 3.38 10.33 -16.65
N HIS A 297 4.33 10.27 -15.70
CA HIS A 297 4.34 11.15 -14.55
C HIS A 297 4.83 12.50 -15.04
N ALA A 298 3.90 13.44 -15.15
CA ALA A 298 4.22 14.83 -15.35
C ALA A 298 4.88 15.37 -14.07
N THR A 299 6.21 15.37 -14.00
CA THR A 299 7.00 16.18 -13.07
C THR A 299 8.46 16.27 -13.57
N ASP A 300 8.70 17.14 -14.55
CA ASP A 300 9.91 17.96 -14.46
C ASP A 300 9.65 18.98 -13.37
N GLY A 301 10.59 19.15 -12.43
CA GLY A 301 10.48 19.94 -11.19
C GLY A 301 10.30 21.46 -11.35
N ALA A 302 9.57 21.91 -12.36
CA ALA A 302 9.19 23.31 -12.52
C ALA A 302 7.93 23.58 -11.70
N VAL A 303 8.10 24.28 -10.57
CA VAL A 303 6.97 24.86 -9.83
C VAL A 303 6.14 25.70 -10.80
N PRO A 304 4.84 25.39 -10.98
CA PRO A 304 4.00 26.06 -11.97
C PRO A 304 3.94 27.57 -11.70
N ALA A 305 3.72 28.36 -12.75
CA ALA A 305 3.62 29.81 -12.63
C ALA A 305 2.44 30.25 -11.74
N ILE A 306 1.33 29.49 -11.77
CA ILE A 306 0.16 29.71 -10.92
C ILE A 306 0.03 28.55 -9.94
N ILE A 307 0.15 28.86 -8.65
CA ILE A 307 0.01 27.90 -7.56
C ILE A 307 -1.48 27.73 -7.27
N THR A 308 -1.99 26.51 -7.44
CA THR A 308 -3.39 26.18 -7.19
C THR A 308 -3.53 25.29 -5.95
N GLU A 309 -4.71 25.29 -5.34
CA GLU A 309 -5.03 24.39 -4.23
C GLU A 309 -4.85 22.90 -4.60
N LYS A 310 -5.18 22.53 -5.84
CA LYS A 310 -4.98 21.17 -6.36
C LYS A 310 -3.49 20.80 -6.43
N TYR A 311 -2.65 21.74 -6.85
CA TYR A 311 -1.21 21.53 -6.89
C TYR A 311 -0.62 21.39 -5.48
N LEU A 312 -1.05 22.23 -4.52
CA LEU A 312 -0.64 22.09 -3.12
C LEU A 312 -1.06 20.75 -2.51
N ALA A 313 -2.27 20.27 -2.81
CA ALA A 313 -2.74 18.95 -2.36
C ALA A 313 -1.90 17.80 -2.95
N ASP A 314 -1.49 17.90 -4.23
CA ASP A 314 -0.59 16.90 -4.84
C ASP A 314 0.82 16.95 -4.25
N LEU A 315 1.37 18.16 -4.05
CA LEU A 315 2.67 18.37 -3.40
C LEU A 315 2.66 17.81 -1.97
N HIS A 316 1.61 18.06 -1.20
CA HIS A 316 1.43 17.49 0.14
C HIS A 316 1.38 15.95 0.09
N ALA A 317 0.66 15.38 -0.88
CA ALA A 317 0.62 13.93 -1.06
C ALA A 317 2.00 13.34 -1.39
N ARG A 318 2.80 14.05 -2.21
CA ARG A 318 4.18 13.67 -2.55
C ARG A 318 5.11 13.74 -1.35
N ILE A 319 5.09 14.85 -0.60
CA ILE A 319 5.88 15.02 0.64
C ILE A 319 5.57 13.89 1.63
N LYS A 320 4.28 13.65 1.89
CA LYS A 320 3.86 12.62 2.83
C LYS A 320 4.26 11.21 2.38
N ARG A 321 4.36 10.96 1.06
CA ARG A 321 4.86 9.68 0.53
C ARG A 321 6.37 9.57 0.72
N ALA A 322 7.13 10.59 0.35
CA ALA A 322 8.58 10.61 0.51
C ALA A 322 9.00 10.47 1.98
N LEU A 323 8.38 11.23 2.89
CA LEU A 323 8.64 11.12 4.34
C LEU A 323 8.33 9.72 4.88
N ARG A 324 7.18 9.14 4.53
CA ARG A 324 6.84 7.76 4.93
C ARG A 324 7.83 6.73 4.38
N MET A 325 8.38 6.93 3.18
CA MET A 325 9.40 6.04 2.65
C MET A 325 10.73 6.19 3.40
N SER A 326 11.06 7.42 3.82
CA SER A 326 12.26 7.71 4.61
C SER A 326 12.17 7.15 6.04
N ASP A 327 11.04 7.33 6.73
CA ASP A 327 10.83 6.85 8.10
C ASP A 327 10.98 5.33 8.20
N ARG A 328 10.61 4.59 7.15
CA ARG A 328 10.80 3.13 7.06
C ARG A 328 12.27 2.68 7.12
N TRP A 329 13.23 3.56 6.86
CA TRP A 329 14.66 3.25 7.01
C TRP A 329 15.17 3.46 8.44
N ASN A 330 14.43 4.23 9.25
CA ASN A 330 14.81 4.60 10.62
C ASN A 330 14.10 3.76 11.69
N ALA A 331 13.03 3.04 11.32
CA ALA A 331 12.28 2.09 12.16
C ALA A 331 12.91 0.69 12.18
#